data_AF-A0A528BAQ6-F1
#
_entry.id   AF-A0A528BAQ6-F1
#
_cell.length_a   1.000
_cell.length_b   1.000
_cell.length_c   1.000
_cell.angle_alpha   90.00
_cell.angle_beta   90.00
_cell.angle_gamma   90.00
#
_symmetry.space_group_name_H-M   'P 1'
#
loop_
_entity.id
_entity.type
_entity.pdbx_description
1 polymer ?
#
loop_
_entity_poly.entity_id
_entity_poly.type
_entity_poly.pdbx_seq_one_letter_code
_entity_poly.pdbx_strand_id
1 'polypeptide(L)'
;MNANFASFLYLVSGILFILALRGLSHPTTSRQGNMYGMIGMGIAIATTLALATPSAGGFGLIVLGLSIGGSVGAITARRIAMTSMPQLVAAFHSLVGLAAVMV
;
A
#
# COMPACT_ATOMS: atom_id res chain seq x y z
N MET A 1 -3.80 11.35 18.04
CA MET A 1 -2.55 11.72 17.33
C MET A 1 -2.53 13.25 17.17
N ASN A 2 -1.39 13.94 17.34
CA ASN A 2 -1.28 15.36 16.98
C ASN A 2 -0.99 15.48 15.46
N ALA A 3 -1.56 16.51 14.82
CA ALA A 3 -1.35 16.82 13.40
C ALA A 3 0.13 16.90 13.00
N ASN A 4 0.98 17.58 13.79
CA ASN A 4 2.40 17.72 13.48
C ASN A 4 3.12 16.36 13.41
N PHE A 5 2.75 15.46 14.33
CA PHE A 5 3.33 14.12 14.37
C PHE A 5 2.81 13.25 13.22
N ALA A 6 1.53 13.36 12.86
CA ALA A 6 0.98 12.70 11.68
C ALA A 6 1.67 13.16 10.38
N SER A 7 1.85 14.46 10.20
CA SER A 7 2.58 15.04 9.06
C SER A 7 4.02 14.55 8.98
N PHE A 8 4.70 14.44 10.14
CA PHE A 8 6.05 13.87 10.19
C PHE A 8 6.06 12.39 9.75
N LEU A 9 5.11 11.58 10.22
CA LEU A 9 5.01 10.17 9.81
C LEU A 9 4.68 10.02 8.31
N TYR A 10 3.83 10.88 7.76
CA TYR A 10 3.57 10.91 6.31
C TYR A 10 4.82 11.32 5.52
N LEU A 11 5.62 12.26 6.01
CA LEU A 11 6.90 12.61 5.40
C LEU A 11 7.86 11.42 5.42
N VAL A 12 7.99 10.71 6.55
CA VAL A 12 8.81 9.49 6.64
C VAL A 12 8.33 8.43 5.66
N SER A 13 7.01 8.20 5.57
CA SER A 13 6.43 7.28 4.58
C SER A 13 6.76 7.69 3.15
N GLY A 14 6.68 8.99 2.82
CA GLY A 14 7.03 9.51 1.50
C GLY A 14 8.50 9.28 1.14
N ILE A 15 9.41 9.51 2.08
CA ILE A 15 10.85 9.22 1.90
C ILE A 15 11.06 7.72 1.64
N LEU A 16 10.38 6.84 2.37
CA LEU A 16 10.49 5.39 2.16
C LEU A 16 9.99 4.97 0.78
N PHE A 17 8.92 5.59 0.24
CA PHE A 17 8.48 5.32 -1.13
C PHE A 17 9.51 5.77 -2.18
N ILE A 18 10.18 6.91 -1.98
CA ILE A 18 11.27 7.35 -2.85
C ILE A 18 12.43 6.35 -2.81
N LEU A 19 12.82 5.91 -1.61
CA LEU A 19 13.88 4.89 -1.44
C LEU A 19 13.47 3.54 -2.02
N ALA A 20 12.19 3.18 -1.98
CA ALA A 20 11.68 1.97 -2.60
C ALA A 20 11.87 1.98 -4.12
N LEU A 21 11.47 3.06 -4.79
CA LEU A 21 11.65 3.22 -6.23
C LEU A 21 13.13 3.21 -6.62
N ARG A 22 13.98 3.95 -5.88
CA ARG A 22 15.43 3.93 -6.09
C ARG A 22 16.01 2.52 -5.94
N GLY A 23 15.60 1.79 -4.90
CA GLY A 23 16.10 0.44 -4.63
C GLY A 23 15.68 -0.56 -5.70
N LEU A 24 14.45 -0.44 -6.22
CA LEU A 24 13.93 -1.31 -7.29
C LEU A 24 14.62 -1.10 -8.65
N SER A 25 15.26 0.05 -8.88
CA SER A 25 15.98 0.33 -10.12
C SER A 25 17.33 -0.41 -10.27
N HIS A 26 17.83 -1.07 -9.23
CA HIS A 26 19.09 -1.85 -9.28
C HIS A 26 18.90 -3.27 -8.71
N PRO A 27 19.38 -4.34 -9.40
CA PRO A 27 19.19 -5.72 -8.94
C PRO A 27 19.75 -5.99 -7.54
N THR A 28 20.90 -5.41 -7.21
CA THR A 28 21.57 -5.61 -5.91
C THR A 28 20.80 -5.01 -4.74
N THR A 29 20.01 -3.96 -4.98
CA THR A 29 19.21 -3.25 -3.95
C THR A 29 17.71 -3.57 -4.02
N SER A 30 17.26 -4.35 -5.01
CA SER A 30 15.83 -4.56 -5.30
C SER A 30 15.04 -5.09 -4.11
N ARG A 31 15.60 -6.06 -3.36
CA ARG A 31 14.95 -6.62 -2.16
C ARG A 31 14.79 -5.57 -1.04
N GLN A 32 15.82 -4.74 -0.84
CA GLN A 32 15.79 -3.66 0.14
C GLN A 32 14.78 -2.57 -0.28
N GLY A 33 14.73 -2.23 -1.57
CA GLY A 33 13.73 -1.32 -2.12
C GLY A 33 12.29 -1.80 -1.86
N ASN A 34 12.01 -3.08 -2.10
CA ASN A 34 10.71 -3.66 -1.80
C ASN A 34 10.36 -3.58 -0.29
N MET A 35 11.34 -3.83 0.59
CA MET A 35 11.15 -3.69 2.04
C MET A 35 10.80 -2.27 2.45
N TYR A 36 11.47 -1.26 1.90
CA TYR A 36 11.13 0.15 2.15
C TYR A 36 9.71 0.49 1.71
N GLY A 37 9.26 -0.04 0.57
CA GLY A 37 7.89 0.13 0.10
C GLY A 37 6.86 -0.45 1.06
N MET A 38 7.09 -1.67 1.56
CA MET A 38 6.20 -2.32 2.53
C MET A 38 6.13 -1.56 3.86
N ILE A 39 7.28 -1.12 4.40
CA ILE A 39 7.34 -0.34 5.65
C ILE A 39 6.64 1.02 5.46
N GLY A 40 6.91 1.71 4.35
CA GLY A 40 6.26 2.99 4.02
C GLY A 40 4.74 2.86 3.98
N MET A 41 4.22 1.88 3.24
CA MET A 41 2.77 1.63 3.18
C MET A 41 2.17 1.32 4.56
N GLY A 42 2.87 0.52 5.39
CA GLY A 42 2.44 0.24 6.76
C GLY A 42 2.35 1.49 7.63
N ILE A 43 3.34 2.38 7.57
CA ILE A 43 3.34 3.66 8.29
C ILE A 43 2.17 4.54 7.81
N ALA A 44 1.94 4.65 6.50
CA ALA A 44 0.84 5.44 5.96
C ALA A 44 -0.52 4.96 6.47
N ILE A 45 -0.82 3.65 6.38
CA ILE A 45 -2.08 3.07 6.87
C ILE A 45 -2.25 3.34 8.36
N ALA A 46 -1.23 3.01 9.17
CA ALA A 46 -1.30 3.16 10.61
C ALA A 46 -1.51 4.62 11.04
N THR A 47 -0.82 5.56 10.37
CA THR A 47 -0.95 7.00 10.63
C THR A 47 -2.36 7.48 10.32
N THR A 48 -2.92 7.09 9.17
CA THR A 48 -4.30 7.45 8.76
C THR A 48 -5.32 6.92 9.75
N LEU A 49 -5.21 5.65 10.18
CA LEU A 49 -6.15 5.05 11.13
C LEU A 49 -6.09 5.73 12.51
N ALA A 50 -4.89 6.03 12.99
CA ALA A 50 -4.69 6.67 14.29
C ALA A 50 -5.06 8.17 14.29
N LEU A 51 -5.11 8.81 13.12
CA LEU A 51 -5.62 10.18 12.96
C LEU A 51 -7.14 10.22 12.77
N ALA A 52 -7.71 9.32 11.97
CA ALA A 52 -9.13 9.31 11.64
C ALA A 52 -10.02 8.84 12.80
N THR A 53 -9.50 8.04 13.73
CA THR A 53 -10.23 7.50 14.89
C THR A 53 -11.65 7.03 14.54
N PRO A 54 -11.79 6.06 13.60
CA PRO A 54 -13.09 5.63 13.12
C PRO A 54 -13.93 5.02 14.24
N SER A 55 -15.26 5.11 14.13
CA SER A 55 -16.19 4.38 15.00
C SER A 55 -15.95 2.88 14.90
N ALA A 56 -16.41 2.10 15.89
CA ALA A 56 -16.24 0.64 15.88
C ALA A 56 -16.80 0.00 14.59
N GLY A 57 -17.95 0.47 14.10
CA GLY A 57 -18.53 0.03 12.84
C GLY A 57 -17.68 0.41 11.63
N GLY A 58 -17.19 1.66 11.57
CA GLY A 58 -16.31 2.12 10.51
C GLY A 58 -14.97 1.36 10.48
N PHE A 59 -14.39 1.10 11.65
CA PHE A 59 -13.19 0.28 11.77
C PHE A 59 -13.42 -1.14 11.28
N GLY A 60 -14.57 -1.75 11.63
CA GLY A 60 -14.97 -3.06 11.14
C GLY A 60 -15.05 -3.11 9.61
N LEU A 61 -15.65 -2.10 8.97
CA LEU A 61 -15.73 -2.00 7.51
C LEU A 61 -14.34 -1.83 6.86
N ILE A 62 -13.45 -1.05 7.46
CA ILE A 62 -12.08 -0.86 6.94
C ILE A 62 -11.31 -2.18 6.98
N VAL A 63 -11.34 -2.90 8.12
CA VAL A 63 -10.67 -4.19 8.26
C VAL A 63 -11.26 -5.23 7.30
N LEU A 64 -12.59 -5.24 7.14
CA LEU A 64 -13.25 -6.11 6.17
C LEU A 64 -12.81 -5.80 4.73
N GLY A 65 -12.79 -4.54 4.32
CA GLY A 65 -12.34 -4.12 3.00
C GLY A 65 -10.87 -4.48 2.74
N LEU A 66 -9.98 -4.17 3.69
CA LEU A 66 -8.55 -4.49 3.62
C LEU A 66 -8.31 -6.01 3.53
N SER A 67 -9.02 -6.80 4.34
CA SER A 67 -8.86 -8.25 4.35
C SER A 67 -9.36 -8.89 3.06
N ILE A 68 -10.52 -8.47 2.53
CA ILE A 68 -11.04 -8.97 1.26
C ILE A 68 -10.11 -8.59 0.10
N GLY A 69 -9.84 -7.29 -0.07
CA GLY A 69 -9.02 -6.79 -1.17
C GLY A 69 -7.58 -7.32 -1.11
N GLY A 70 -6.97 -7.28 0.07
CA GLY A 70 -5.62 -7.78 0.31
C GLY A 70 -5.48 -9.28 0.07
N SER A 71 -6.45 -10.09 0.53
CA SER A 71 -6.41 -11.54 0.33
C SER A 71 -6.60 -11.93 -1.13
N VAL A 72 -7.60 -11.34 -1.81
CA VAL A 72 -7.83 -11.59 -3.24
C VAL A 72 -6.62 -11.18 -4.07
N GLY A 73 -6.07 -9.98 -3.82
CA GLY A 73 -4.85 -9.52 -4.49
C GLY A 73 -3.66 -10.45 -4.26
N ALA A 74 -3.43 -10.88 -3.02
CA ALA A 74 -2.31 -11.76 -2.67
C ALA A 74 -2.45 -13.19 -3.22
N ILE A 75 -3.66 -13.72 -3.34
CA ILE A 75 -3.90 -15.04 -3.94
C ILE A 75 -3.68 -14.96 -5.45
N THR A 76 -4.26 -13.94 -6.10
CA THR A 76 -4.13 -13.75 -7.55
C THR A 76 -2.67 -13.53 -7.96
N ALA A 77 -1.94 -12.67 -7.25
CA ALA A 77 -0.52 -12.42 -7.51
C ALA A 77 0.37 -13.66 -7.31
N ARG A 78 -0.01 -14.59 -6.44
CA ARG A 78 0.74 -15.84 -6.21
C ARG A 78 0.45 -16.92 -7.25
N ARG A 79 -0.73 -16.91 -7.86
CA ARG A 79 -1.17 -17.96 -8.80
C ARG A 79 -1.00 -17.60 -10.27
N ILE A 80 -0.75 -16.33 -10.59
CA ILE A 80 -0.59 -15.88 -11.98
C ILE A 80 0.65 -16.50 -12.63
N ALA A 81 0.57 -16.82 -13.92
CA ALA A 81 1.74 -17.21 -14.70
C ALA A 81 2.64 -15.99 -14.94
N MET A 82 3.98 -16.18 -14.90
CA MET A 82 4.94 -15.09 -15.15
C MET A 82 4.81 -14.48 -16.56
N THR A 83 4.31 -15.27 -17.53
CA THR A 83 3.99 -14.81 -18.89
C THR A 83 2.81 -13.85 -18.96
N SER A 84 1.94 -13.87 -17.94
CA SER A 84 0.74 -13.02 -17.84
C SER A 84 0.91 -11.86 -16.85
N MET A 85 2.14 -11.60 -16.39
CA MET A 85 2.44 -10.48 -15.50
C MET A 85 2.02 -9.11 -16.05
N PRO A 86 2.22 -8.79 -17.35
CA PRO A 86 1.78 -7.50 -17.89
C PRO A 86 0.27 -7.26 -17.73
N GLN A 87 -0.56 -8.28 -17.94
CA GLN A 87 -2.02 -8.21 -17.81
C GLN A 87 -2.43 -8.02 -16.35
N LEU A 88 -1.78 -8.72 -15.42
CA LEU A 88 -2.05 -8.54 -13.99
C LEU A 88 -1.71 -7.12 -13.53
N VAL A 89 -0.59 -6.56 -13.99
CA VAL A 89 -0.20 -5.17 -13.66
C VAL A 89 -1.22 -4.17 -14.19
N ALA A 90 -1.71 -4.36 -15.44
CA ALA A 90 -2.75 -3.52 -16.02
C ALA A 90 -4.07 -3.59 -15.21
N ALA A 91 -4.47 -4.79 -14.79
CA ALA A 91 -5.66 -4.98 -13.97
C ALA A 91 -5.53 -4.31 -12.59
N PHE A 92 -4.38 -4.41 -11.92
CA PHE A 92 -4.18 -3.70 -10.65
C PHE A 92 -4.15 -2.19 -10.82
N HIS A 93 -3.58 -1.66 -11.92
CA HIS A 93 -3.62 -0.22 -12.19
C HIS A 93 -5.04 0.31 -12.44
N SER A 94 -5.90 -0.45 -13.15
CA SER A 94 -7.29 -0.03 -13.36
C SER A 94 -8.09 -0.02 -12.06
N LEU A 95 -7.86 -0.97 -11.15
CA LEU A 95 -8.46 -0.99 -9.81
C LEU A 95 -8.01 0.20 -8.94
N VAL A 96 -6.74 0.61 -9.03
CA VAL A 96 -6.24 1.83 -8.35
C VAL A 96 -6.95 3.07 -8.89
N GLY A 97 -7.14 3.15 -10.22
CA GLY A 97 -7.89 4.24 -10.84
C GLY A 97 -9.34 4.29 -10.36
N LEU A 98 -10.03 3.14 -10.29
CA LEU A 98 -11.39 3.07 -9.76
C LEU A 98 -11.46 3.50 -8.30
N ALA A 99 -10.51 3.08 -7.46
CA ALA A 99 -10.44 3.48 -6.06
C ALA A 99 -10.31 5.01 -5.92
N ALA A 100 -9.51 5.66 -6.76
CA ALA A 100 -9.35 7.11 -6.76
C ALA A 100 -10.63 7.86 -7.17
N VAL A 101 -11.45 7.30 -8.06
CA VAL A 101 -12.75 7.88 -8.46
C VAL A 101 -13.81 7.77 -7.34
N MET A 102 -13.67 6.80 -6.44
CA MET A 102 -14.60 6.58 -5.32
C MET A 102 -14.22 7.34 -4.04
N VAL A 103 -13.14 8.12 -4.06
CA VAL A 103 -12.69 9.00 -2.97
C VAL A 103 -13.22 10.41 -3.20
#